data_AF-A0A6J7ARP3-F1
#
_entry.id   AF-A0A6J7ARP3-F1
#
_cell.length_a   1.000
_cell.length_b   1.000
_cell.length_c   1.000
_cell.angle_alpha   90.00
_cell.angle_beta   90.00
_cell.angle_gamma   90.00
#
_symmetry.space_group_name_H-M   'P 1'
#
loop_
_entity.id
_entity.type
_entity.pdbx_description
1 polymer ?
#
loop_
_entity_poly.entity_id
_entity_poly.type
_entity_poly.pdbx_seq_one_letter_code
_entity_poly.pdbx_strand_id
1 'polypeptide(L)' 'MFPPAARQMIRVGESTGTLDKQLESTAAFYERELTYKLKRFTDLFEPMVIVGVGLVVGFVAVALVQAMYGVFDQVQA' A
#
# COMPACT_ATOMS: atom_id res chain seq x y z
N MET A 1 -1.40 -22.98 2.01
CA MET A 1 -1.89 -23.31 0.65
C MET A 1 -0.80 -22.91 -0.34
N PHE A 2 -0.13 -23.86 -1.01
CA PHE A 2 0.89 -23.53 -2.01
C PHE A 2 0.25 -23.15 -3.35
N PRO A 3 0.66 -22.03 -3.99
CA PRO A 3 0.08 -21.61 -5.25
C PRO A 3 0.27 -22.65 -6.35
N PRO A 4 -0.65 -22.73 -7.33
CA PRO A 4 -0.58 -23.71 -8.40
C PRO A 4 0.72 -23.62 -9.22
N ALA A 5 1.26 -22.41 -9.40
CA ALA A 5 2.55 -22.20 -10.06
C ALA A 5 3.72 -22.88 -9.33
N ALA A 6 3.78 -22.76 -8.00
CA ALA A 6 4.82 -23.42 -7.20
C ALA A 6 4.71 -24.95 -7.28
N ARG A 7 3.48 -25.50 -7.24
CA ARG A 7 3.24 -26.94 -7.42
C ARG A 7 3.69 -27.46 -8.78
N GLN A 8 3.53 -26.67 -9.84
CA GLN A 8 3.93 -27.04 -11.19
C GLN A 8 5.46 -27.01 -11.35
N MET A 9 6.16 -26.04 -10.76
CA MET A 9 7.62 -25.99 -10.77
C MET A 9 8.26 -27.14 -9.98
N ILE A 10 7.66 -27.54 -8.85
CA ILE A 10 8.07 -28.72 -8.08
C ILE A 10 7.94 -29.99 -8.92
N ARG A 11 6.78 -30.20 -9.58
CA ARG A 11 6.54 -31.37 -10.42
C ARG A 11 7.51 -31.46 -11.60
N VAL A 12 7.83 -30.32 -12.23
CA VAL A 12 8.82 -30.26 -13.32
C VAL A 12 10.23 -30.55 -12.80
N GLY A 13 10.62 -29.96 -11.66
CA GLY A 13 11.92 -30.18 -11.03
C GLY A 13 12.14 -31.64 -10.62
N GLU A 14 11.11 -32.30 -10.09
CA GLU A 14 11.14 -33.70 -9.71
C GLU A 14 11.26 -34.62 -10.94
N SER A 15 10.52 -34.32 -12.02
CA SER A 15 10.57 -35.10 -13.28
C SER A 15 11.88 -34.95 -14.07
N THR A 16 12.66 -33.90 -13.79
CA THR A 16 13.92 -33.58 -14.50
C THR A 16 15.16 -33.75 -13.61
N GLY A 17 14.97 -34.12 -12.35
CA GLY A 17 16.05 -34.17 -11.36
C GLY A 17 16.65 -32.79 -11.01
N THR A 18 15.94 -31.69 -11.30
CA THR A 18 16.40 -30.30 -11.09
C THR A 18 15.64 -29.57 -9.98
N LEU A 19 15.06 -30.32 -9.02
CA LEU A 19 14.19 -29.78 -7.97
C LEU A 19 14.80 -28.60 -7.22
N ASP A 20 16.07 -28.70 -6.80
CA ASP A 20 16.76 -27.63 -6.07
C ASP A 20 16.77 -26.31 -6.86
N LYS A 21 17.12 -26.36 -8.15
CA LYS A 21 17.13 -25.17 -9.03
C LYS A 21 15.74 -24.59 -9.24
N GLN A 22 14.71 -25.45 -9.32
CA GLN A 22 13.34 -24.97 -9.54
C GLN A 22 12.74 -24.35 -8.28
N LEU A 23 13.08 -24.86 -7.09
CA LEU A 23 12.70 -24.25 -5.82
C LEU A 23 13.34 -22.87 -5.64
N GLU A 24 14.62 -22.74 -5.99
CA GLU A 24 15.34 -21.46 -5.96
C GLU A 24 14.72 -20.44 -6.94
N SER A 25 14.40 -20.86 -8.17
CA SER A 25 13.70 -20.04 -9.16
C SER A 25 12.31 -19.60 -8.67
N THR A 26 11.58 -20.51 -8.02
CA THR A 26 10.26 -20.23 -7.44
C THR A 26 10.36 -19.19 -6.32
N ALA A 27 11.33 -19.35 -5.40
CA ALA A 27 11.57 -18.39 -4.32
C ALA A 27 11.89 -17.00 -4.88
N ALA A 28 12.80 -16.92 -5.84
CA ALA A 28 13.17 -15.66 -6.48
C ALA A 28 11.99 -15.02 -7.25
N PHE A 29 11.10 -15.82 -7.83
CA PHE A 29 9.89 -15.33 -8.47
C PHE A 29 8.94 -14.68 -7.45
N TYR A 30 8.65 -15.35 -6.34
CA TYR A 30 7.77 -14.80 -5.30
C TYR A 30 8.37 -13.60 -4.61
N GLU A 31 9.68 -13.57 -4.40
CA GLU A 31 10.36 -12.39 -3.85
C GLU A 31 10.15 -11.18 -4.78
N ARG A 32 10.42 -11.34 -6.08
CA ARG A 32 10.18 -10.26 -7.06
C ARG A 32 8.71 -9.83 -7.11
N GLU A 33 7.78 -10.78 -7.10
CA GLU A 33 6.35 -10.48 -7.10
C GLU A 33 5.94 -9.73 -5.83
N LEU A 34 6.45 -10.14 -4.68
CA LEU A 34 6.20 -9.49 -3.39
C LEU A 34 6.78 -8.08 -3.36
N THR A 35 8.03 -7.89 -3.78
CA THR A 35 8.67 -6.57 -3.87
C THR A 35 7.90 -5.64 -4.79
N TYR A 36 7.44 -6.14 -5.95
CA TYR A 36 6.63 -5.35 -6.87
C TYR A 36 5.27 -4.95 -6.26
N LYS A 37 4.59 -5.89 -5.58
CA LYS A 37 3.33 -5.61 -4.89
C LYS A 37 3.51 -4.61 -3.76
N LEU A 38 4.56 -4.76 -2.95
CA LEU A 38 4.90 -3.82 -1.88
C LEU A 38 5.20 -2.43 -2.44
N LYS A 39 6.00 -2.34 -3.50
CA LYS A 39 6.28 -1.07 -4.16
C LYS A 39 4.99 -0.38 -4.62
N ARG A 40 4.13 -1.10 -5.35
CA ARG A 40 2.84 -0.55 -5.78
C ARG A 40 1.94 -0.15 -4.62
N PHE A 41 1.93 -0.94 -3.55
CA PHE A 41 1.16 -0.62 -2.35
C PHE A 41 1.65 0.67 -1.72
N THR A 42 2.96 0.82 -1.53
CA THR A 42 3.58 2.03 -0.98
C THR A 42 3.34 3.25 -1.89
N ASP A 43 3.51 3.08 -3.21
CA ASP A 43 3.28 4.15 -4.20
C ASP A 43 1.81 4.65 -4.17
N LEU A 44 0.84 3.78 -3.86
CA LEU A 44 -0.57 4.16 -3.65
C LEU A 44 -0.85 4.67 -2.23
N PHE A 45 -0.07 4.25 -1.24
CA PHE A 45 -0.23 4.67 0.14
C PHE A 45 0.10 6.15 0.33
N GLU A 46 1.14 6.62 -0.35
CA GLU A 46 1.56 8.03 -0.32
C GLU A 46 0.44 9.03 -0.66
N PRO A 47 -0.27 8.93 -1.81
CA PRO A 47 -1.36 9.86 -2.12
C PRO A 47 -2.54 9.75 -1.16
N MET A 48 -2.83 8.56 -0.61
CA MET A 48 -3.89 8.42 0.41
C MET A 48 -3.57 9.22 1.68
N VAL A 49 -2.32 9.18 2.15
CA VAL A 49 -1.89 9.96 3.31
C VAL A 49 -1.99 11.46 3.03
N ILE A 50 -1.57 11.92 1.84
CA ILE A 50 -1.66 13.33 1.45
C ILE A 50 -3.12 13.82 1.47
N VAL A 51 -4.05 13.05 0.90
CA VAL A 51 -5.48 13.38 0.94
C VAL A 51 -6.01 13.43 2.37
N GLY A 52 -5.63 12.45 3.21
CA GLY A 52 -6.01 12.42 4.63
C GLY A 52 -5.53 13.64 5.41
N VAL A 53 -4.26 14.02 5.25
CA VAL A 53 -3.70 15.22 5.88
C VAL A 53 -4.40 16.48 5.37
N GLY A 54 -4.65 16.57 4.06
CA GLY A 54 -5.37 17.69 3.45
C GLY A 54 -6.77 17.87 4.03
N LEU A 55 -7.50 16.77 4.27
CA LEU A 55 -8.82 16.82 4.91
C LEU A 55 -8.75 17.34 6.35
N VAL A 56 -7.78 16.86 7.15
CA VAL A 56 -7.61 17.32 8.54
C VAL A 56 -7.28 18.81 8.57
N VAL A 57 -6.32 19.25 7.76
CA VAL A 57 -5.92 20.66 7.69
C VAL A 57 -7.08 21.53 7.19
N GLY A 58 -7.79 21.11 6.15
CA GLY A 58 -8.95 21.81 5.63
C GLY A 58 -10.07 21.93 6.66
N PHE A 59 -10.35 20.86 7.41
CA PHE A 59 -11.32 20.88 8.49
C PHE A 59 -10.95 21.90 9.59
N VAL A 60 -9.69 21.90 10.03
CA VAL A 60 -9.19 22.86 11.03
C VAL A 60 -9.31 24.30 10.51
N ALA A 61 -8.94 24.55 9.25
CA ALA A 61 -9.04 25.88 8.65
C ALA A 61 -10.49 26.40 8.66
N VAL A 62 -11.46 25.58 8.26
CA VAL A 62 -12.89 25.94 8.29
C VAL A 62 -13.35 26.23 9.72
N ALA A 63 -12.99 25.38 10.69
CA ALA A 63 -13.35 25.56 12.09
C ALA A 63 -12.82 26.90 12.66
N LEU A 64 -11.58 27.27 12.33
CA LEU A 64 -10.99 28.54 12.74
C LEU A 64 -11.72 29.74 12.14
N VAL A 65 -12.07 29.67 10.86
CA VAL A 65 -12.83 30.74 10.19
C VAL A 65 -14.21 30.92 10.83
N GLN A 66 -14.91 29.82 11.13
CA GLN A 66 -16.21 29.89 11.82
C GLN A 66 -16.08 30.47 13.24
N ALA A 67 -15.08 30.06 14.00
CA ALA A 67 -14.81 30.61 15.33
C ALA A 67 -14.54 32.12 15.27
N MET A 68 -13.75 32.55 14.29
CA MET A 68 -13.45 33.96 14.07
C MET A 68 -14.71 34.78 13.77
N TYR A 69 -15.62 34.30 12.91
CA TYR A 69 -16.89 34.98 12.66
C TYR A 69 -17.76 35.09 13.92
N GLY A 70 -17.80 34.05 14.75
CA GLY A 70 -18.52 34.09 16.02
C GLY A 70 -18.01 35.18 16.97
N VAL A 71 -16.68 35.40 17.00
CA VAL A 71 -16.09 36.47 17.81
C VAL A 71 -16.38 37.85 17.22
N PHE A 72 -16.32 38.02 15.90
CA PHE A 72 -16.63 39.30 15.25
C PHE A 72 -18.07 39.75 15.51
N ASP A 73 -19.04 38.84 15.48
CA ASP A 73 -20.45 39.13 15.76
C ASP A 73 -20.65 39.62 17.20
N GLN A 74 -19.92 39.03 18.15
CA GLN A 74 -19.97 39.42 19.57
C GLN A 74 -19.32 40.78 19.86
N VAL A 75 -18.39 41.24 19.02
CA VAL A 75 -17.69 42.53 19.20
C VAL A 75 -18.48 43.70 18.59
N GLN A 76 -19.37 43.45 17.64
CA GLN A 76 -20.24 44.48 17.03
C GLN A 76 -21.60 44.66 17.73
N ALA A 77 -21.98 43.75 18.63
CA ALA A 77 -23.17 43.86 19.49
C ALA A 77 -22.86 44.60 20.80
#